data_AF-A0A950H7N8-F1
#
_entry.id   AF-A0A950H7N8-F1
#
_cell.length_a   1.000
_cell.length_b   1.000
_cell.length_c   1.000
_cell.angle_alpha   90.00
_cell.angle_beta   90.00
_cell.angle_gamma   90.00
#
_symmetry.space_group_name_H-M   'P 1'
#
loop_
_entity.id
_entity.type
_entity.pdbx_description
1 polymer ?
#
loop_
_entity_poly.entity_id
_entity_poly.type
_entity_poly.pdbx_seq_one_letter_code
_entity_poly.pdbx_strand_id
1 'polypeptide(L)'
;MTVRRLKSYTGSQGYVYQYYFVGSRPALAAHVGPPATEYVFDVTPDRRITFSVSIFLSHDAALAWGASHGRQLTDAEQYAAAKLRLFRGFDEIDNMMTQGRKLRLDSPLLEELLADAGIS
;
A
#
# COMPACT_ATOMS: atom_id res chain seq x y z
N MET A 1 -21.96 3.33 -15.32
CA MET A 1 -21.62 3.56 -13.89
C MET A 1 -20.74 2.41 -13.42
N THR A 2 -19.45 2.65 -13.23
CA THR A 2 -18.53 1.59 -12.79
C THR A 2 -18.75 1.31 -11.31
N VAL A 3 -19.29 0.13 -10.97
CA VAL A 3 -19.46 -0.30 -9.58
C VAL A 3 -18.08 -0.42 -8.93
N ARG A 4 -17.80 0.43 -7.94
CA ARG A 4 -16.60 0.32 -7.09
C ARG A 4 -16.79 -0.91 -6.20
N ARG A 5 -16.08 -2.01 -6.51
CA ARG A 5 -16.18 -3.25 -5.74
C ARG A 5 -15.42 -3.10 -4.43
N LEU A 6 -16.17 -2.96 -3.34
CA LEU A 6 -15.63 -2.91 -2.00
C LEU A 6 -15.09 -4.30 -1.60
N LYS A 7 -13.83 -4.36 -1.17
CA LYS A 7 -13.21 -5.57 -0.63
C LYS A 7 -13.21 -5.50 0.88
N SER A 8 -13.48 -6.61 1.56
CA SER A 8 -13.35 -6.72 3.01
C SER A 8 -12.09 -7.50 3.36
N TYR A 9 -11.38 -7.06 4.38
CA TYR A 9 -10.21 -7.72 4.96
C TYR A 9 -10.43 -7.81 6.47
N THR A 10 -10.30 -9.01 7.02
CA THR A 10 -10.34 -9.23 8.47
C THR A 10 -8.90 -9.16 8.96
N GLY A 11 -8.56 -8.09 9.68
CA GLY A 11 -7.25 -7.96 10.30
C GLY A 11 -7.09 -8.98 11.44
N SER A 12 -5.84 -9.24 11.79
CA SER A 12 -5.45 -10.22 12.82
C SER A 12 -5.99 -9.88 14.21
N GLN A 13 -6.30 -8.60 14.44
CA GLN A 13 -6.90 -8.09 15.69
C GLN A 13 -8.43 -8.22 15.74
N GLY A 14 -9.06 -8.86 14.74
CA GLY A 14 -10.51 -9.08 14.70
C GLY A 14 -11.34 -7.93 14.11
N TYR A 15 -10.69 -6.82 13.72
CA TYR A 15 -11.33 -5.73 13.01
C TYR A 15 -11.55 -6.06 11.53
N VAL A 16 -12.74 -5.76 11.01
CA VAL A 16 -13.04 -5.91 9.58
C VAL A 16 -12.88 -4.55 8.91
N TYR A 17 -11.86 -4.42 8.06
CA TYR A 17 -11.65 -3.24 7.23
C TYR A 17 -12.22 -3.48 5.85
N GLN A 18 -13.06 -2.57 5.39
CA GLN A 18 -13.46 -2.53 4.00
C GLN A 18 -12.64 -1.49 3.27
N TYR A 19 -12.15 -1.83 2.07
CA TYR A 19 -11.33 -0.90 1.29
C TYR A 19 -11.61 -1.01 -0.20
N TYR A 20 -11.29 0.05 -0.92
CA TYR A 20 -11.24 0.05 -2.37
C TYR A 20 -10.06 0.89 -2.87
N PHE A 21 -9.52 0.47 -4.01
CA PHE A 21 -8.43 1.20 -4.66
C PHE A 21 -8.99 2.42 -5.39
N VAL A 22 -8.47 3.60 -5.06
CA VAL A 22 -8.87 4.87 -5.67
C VAL A 22 -8.05 5.14 -6.93
N GLY A 23 -6.74 4.87 -6.86
CA GLY A 23 -5.82 5.07 -7.97
C GLY A 23 -4.37 5.17 -7.50
N SER A 24 -3.45 5.21 -8.46
CA SER A 24 -2.04 5.50 -8.25
C SER A 24 -1.67 6.82 -8.91
N ARG A 25 -0.76 7.58 -8.31
CA ARG A 25 -0.22 8.82 -8.88
C ARG A 25 1.26 8.98 -8.52
N PRO A 26 2.07 9.64 -9.36
CA PRO A 26 3.43 9.99 -8.97
C PRO A 26 3.40 11.00 -7.83
N ALA A 27 4.00 10.65 -6.69
CA ALA A 27 4.31 11.57 -5.61
C ALA A 27 5.63 12.27 -5.95
N LEU A 28 5.52 13.43 -6.59
CA LEU A 28 6.68 14.26 -6.92
C LEU A 28 7.35 14.79 -5.64
N ALA A 29 8.68 14.78 -5.65
CA ALA A 29 9.58 15.10 -4.54
C ALA A 29 9.38 16.48 -3.89
N ALA A 30 8.58 17.36 -4.49
CA ALA A 30 8.38 18.74 -4.06
C ALA A 30 7.83 18.89 -2.62
N HIS A 31 7.27 17.83 -2.02
CA HIS A 31 6.69 17.93 -0.67
C HIS A 31 7.08 16.82 0.33
N VAL A 32 7.67 15.67 -0.06
CA VAL A 32 7.84 14.51 0.85
C VAL A 32 9.09 13.62 0.56
N GLY A 33 10.20 14.18 0.06
CA GLY A 33 11.47 13.44 -0.09
C GLY A 33 11.66 12.78 -1.45
N PRO A 34 12.36 11.62 -1.57
CA PRO A 34 12.71 11.03 -2.87
C PRO A 34 11.46 10.67 -3.70
N PRO A 35 11.59 10.61 -5.03
CA PRO A 35 10.46 10.30 -5.92
C PRO A 35 9.81 8.97 -5.51
N ALA A 36 8.49 8.97 -5.39
CA ALA A 36 7.71 7.80 -5.00
C ALA A 36 6.42 7.71 -5.81
N THR A 37 5.84 6.51 -5.90
CA THR A 37 4.49 6.31 -6.41
C THR A 37 3.53 6.23 -5.24
N GLU A 38 2.53 7.12 -5.20
CA GLU A 38 1.47 7.09 -4.22
C GLU A 38 0.32 6.20 -4.71
N TYR A 39 -0.01 5.17 -3.94
CA TYR A 39 -1.19 4.34 -4.11
C TYR A 39 -2.22 4.72 -3.05
N VAL A 40 -3.40 5.17 -3.48
CA VAL A 40 -4.45 5.63 -2.57
C VAL A 40 -5.55 4.59 -2.45
N PHE A 41 -5.85 4.23 -1.21
CA PHE A 41 -6.93 3.32 -0.84
C PHE A 41 -7.89 4.04 0.09
N ASP A 42 -9.18 4.00 -0.24
CA ASP A 42 -10.20 4.43 0.71
C ASP A 42 -10.58 3.25 1.59
N VAL A 43 -10.49 3.45 2.90
CA VAL A 43 -10.73 2.44 3.92
C VAL A 43 -11.88 2.89 4.81
N THR A 44 -12.73 1.94 5.18
CA THR A 44 -13.80 2.12 6.16
C THR A 44 -13.91 0.90 7.08
N PRO A 45 -13.78 1.08 8.40
CA PRO A 45 -13.95 -0.01 9.36
C PRO A 45 -15.42 -0.32 9.69
N ASP A 46 -16.34 0.67 9.59
CA ASP A 46 -17.74 0.53 10.02
C ASP A 46 -18.75 1.08 8.97
N ARG A 47 -18.33 1.32 7.73
CA ARG A 47 -19.08 2.01 6.64
C ARG A 47 -19.54 3.44 6.95
N ARG A 48 -19.47 3.89 8.21
CA ARG A 48 -19.82 5.25 8.64
C ARG A 48 -18.70 6.26 8.41
N ILE A 49 -17.46 5.82 8.63
CA ILE A 49 -16.27 6.66 8.51
C ILE A 49 -15.41 6.09 7.39
N THR A 50 -15.18 6.89 6.36
CA THR A 50 -14.27 6.56 5.26
C THR A 50 -13.08 7.50 5.32
N PHE A 51 -11.88 6.95 5.26
CA PHE A 51 -10.66 7.73 5.20
C PHE A 51 -9.72 7.15 4.15
N SER A 52 -8.98 8.04 3.49
CA SER A 52 -7.96 7.64 2.53
C SER A 52 -6.66 7.30 3.24
N VAL A 53 -6.07 6.19 2.84
CA VAL A 53 -4.73 5.72 3.19
C VAL A 53 -3.86 5.82 1.94
N SER A 54 -2.78 6.59 2.04
CA SER A 54 -1.78 6.74 0.99
C SER A 54 -0.58 5.85 1.29
N ILE A 55 -0.26 4.94 0.37
CA ILE A 55 0.94 4.11 0.41
C ILE A 55 1.97 4.69 -0.55
N PHE A 56 3.14 5.08 -0.04
CA PHE A 56 4.22 5.65 -0.84
C PHE A 56 5.26 4.58 -1.11
N LEU A 57 5.31 4.09 -2.35
CA LEU A 57 6.37 3.22 -2.85
C LEU A 57 7.53 4.07 -3.34
N SER A 58 8.65 4.03 -2.64
CA SER A 58 9.86 4.73 -3.05
C SER A 58 10.37 4.20 -4.40
N HIS A 59 10.69 5.09 -5.33
CA HIS A 59 11.26 4.69 -6.62
C HIS A 59 12.60 3.97 -6.44
N ASP A 60 13.42 4.45 -5.49
CA ASP A 60 14.68 3.82 -5.10
C ASP A 60 14.46 2.37 -4.62
N ALA A 61 13.40 2.11 -3.85
CA ALA A 61 13.05 0.77 -3.40
C ALA A 61 12.72 -0.17 -4.56
N ALA A 62 11.90 0.29 -5.51
CA ALA A 62 11.58 -0.47 -6.70
C ALA A 62 12.80 -0.73 -7.59
N LEU A 63 13.71 0.25 -7.70
CA LEU A 63 14.97 0.10 -8.44
C LEU A 63 15.92 -0.88 -7.74
N ALA A 64 16.09 -0.77 -6.42
CA ALA A 64 16.94 -1.65 -5.63
C ALA A 64 16.46 -3.12 -5.71
N TRP A 65 15.14 -3.34 -5.58
CA TRP A 65 14.54 -4.65 -5.79
C TRP A 65 14.84 -5.16 -7.21
N GLY A 66 14.62 -4.33 -8.23
CA GLY A 66 14.85 -4.75 -9.59
C GLY A 66 16.32 -5.01 -9.95
N ALA A 67 17.25 -4.29 -9.33
CA ALA A 67 18.68 -4.56 -9.44
C ALA A 67 19.07 -5.89 -8.78
N SER A 68 18.42 -6.25 -7.67
CA SER A 68 18.65 -7.52 -6.96
C SER A 68 18.09 -8.73 -7.71
N HIS A 69 16.89 -8.60 -8.29
CA HIS A 69 16.18 -9.70 -8.97
C HIS A 69 16.38 -9.72 -10.50
N GLY A 70 17.09 -8.74 -11.05
CA GLY A 70 17.39 -8.64 -12.49
C GLY A 70 16.19 -8.28 -13.38
N ARG A 71 15.08 -7.84 -12.80
CA ARG A 71 13.86 -7.41 -13.52
C ARG A 71 13.17 -6.26 -12.79
N GLN A 72 12.54 -5.35 -13.51
CA GLN A 72 11.77 -4.27 -12.88
C GLN A 72 10.38 -4.75 -12.43
N LEU A 73 9.88 -4.18 -11.34
CA LEU A 73 8.51 -4.42 -10.89
C LEU A 73 7.50 -3.85 -11.89
N THR A 74 6.58 -4.70 -12.32
CA THR A 74 5.41 -4.30 -13.12
C THR A 74 4.43 -3.48 -12.29
N ASP A 75 3.55 -2.71 -12.93
CA ASP A 75 2.49 -1.97 -12.24
C ASP A 75 1.61 -2.86 -11.35
N ALA A 76 1.39 -4.12 -11.76
CA ALA A 76 0.64 -5.10 -11.00
C ALA A 76 1.38 -5.54 -9.73
N GLU A 77 2.70 -5.77 -9.81
CA GLU A 77 3.54 -6.13 -8.66
C GLU A 77 3.70 -4.95 -7.69
N GLN A 78 3.87 -3.73 -8.21
CA GLN A 78 3.91 -2.52 -7.37
C GLN A 78 2.57 -2.30 -6.64
N TYR A 79 1.45 -2.50 -7.34
CA TYR A 79 0.12 -2.47 -6.71
C TYR A 79 -0.05 -3.57 -5.67
N ALA A 80 0.43 -4.79 -5.95
CA ALA A 80 0.39 -5.90 -5.00
C ALA A 80 1.18 -5.56 -3.73
N ALA A 81 2.40 -5.02 -3.87
CA ALA A 81 3.21 -4.58 -2.74
C ALA A 81 2.53 -3.48 -1.91
N ALA A 82 1.94 -2.48 -2.57
CA ALA A 82 1.19 -1.42 -1.89
C ALA A 82 -0.01 -1.97 -1.12
N LYS A 83 -0.73 -2.93 -1.70
CA LYS A 83 -1.86 -3.62 -1.06
C LYS A 83 -1.42 -4.45 0.15
N LEU A 84 -0.30 -5.18 0.05
CA LEU A 84 0.25 -5.94 1.16
C LEU A 84 0.70 -5.02 2.29
N ARG A 85 1.29 -3.86 1.96
CA ARG A 85 1.64 -2.83 2.94
C ARG A 85 0.42 -2.29 3.70
N LEU A 86 -0.70 -2.13 3.00
CA LEU A 86 -1.98 -1.74 3.61
C LEU A 86 -2.47 -2.78 4.61
N PHE A 87 -2.44 -4.07 4.25
CA PHE A 87 -2.85 -5.16 5.14
C PHE A 87 -2.00 -5.22 6.41
N ARG A 88 -0.69 -5.18 6.23
CA ARG A 88 0.23 -5.10 7.36
C ARG A 88 -0.02 -3.87 8.24
N GLY A 89 -0.38 -2.73 7.63
CA GLY A 89 -0.82 -1.55 8.37
C GLY A 89 -2.06 -1.81 9.23
N PHE A 90 -3.05 -2.55 8.71
CA PHE A 90 -4.24 -2.96 9.48
C PHE A 90 -3.88 -3.87 10.67
N ASP A 91 -2.83 -4.69 10.55
CA ASP A 91 -2.39 -5.57 11.63
C ASP A 91 -1.53 -4.83 12.69
N GLU A 92 -0.60 -3.97 12.24
CA GLU A 92 0.38 -3.28 13.10
C GLU A 92 -0.17 -2.02 13.78
N ILE A 93 -1.10 -1.31 13.13
CA ILE A 93 -1.56 0.01 13.58
C ILE A 93 -2.94 -0.13 14.20
N ASP A 94 -3.00 0.01 15.52
CA ASP A 94 -4.23 -0.04 16.31
C ASP A 94 -5.27 1.00 15.81
N ASN A 95 -4.85 2.25 15.59
CA ASN A 95 -5.71 3.32 15.10
C ASN A 95 -5.33 3.80 13.69
N MET A 96 -5.69 3.00 12.68
CA MET A 96 -5.43 3.30 11.26
C MET A 96 -5.98 4.65 10.79
N MET A 97 -7.09 5.12 11.35
CA MET A 97 -7.69 6.40 10.97
C MET A 97 -6.80 7.60 11.32
N THR A 98 -6.06 7.54 12.44
CA THR A 98 -5.26 8.65 12.93
C THR A 98 -3.78 8.47 12.63
N GLN A 99 -3.25 7.25 12.73
CA GLN A 99 -1.82 6.94 12.61
C GLN A 99 -1.46 6.27 11.28
N GLY A 100 -2.44 5.69 10.58
CA GLY A 100 -2.22 4.88 9.38
C GLY A 100 -2.49 5.57 8.04
N ARG A 101 -2.75 6.90 8.03
CA ARG A 101 -3.17 7.60 6.80
C ARG A 101 -2.07 7.70 5.74
N LYS A 102 -0.80 7.60 6.14
CA LYS A 102 0.36 7.63 5.25
C LYS A 102 1.31 6.51 5.64
N LEU A 103 1.46 5.52 4.78
CA LEU A 103 2.38 4.41 4.99
C LEU A 103 3.50 4.48 3.95
N ARG A 104 4.73 4.28 4.40
CA ARG A 104 5.89 4.19 3.50
C ARG A 104 6.21 2.73 3.20
N LEU A 105 6.64 2.49 1.97
CA LEU A 105 7.15 1.22 1.49
C LEU A 105 8.58 1.43 0.99
N ASP A 106 9.52 1.13 1.88
CA ASP A 106 10.97 1.20 1.66
C ASP A 106 11.52 -0.14 1.19
N SER A 107 12.75 -0.16 0.67
CA SER A 107 13.39 -1.34 0.09
C SER A 107 13.33 -2.63 0.94
N PRO A 108 13.66 -2.62 2.25
CA PRO A 108 13.62 -3.85 3.04
C PRO A 108 12.19 -4.39 3.22
N LEU A 109 11.22 -3.49 3.36
CA LEU A 109 9.82 -3.87 3.52
C LEU A 109 9.22 -4.35 2.20
N LEU A 110 9.61 -3.73 1.09
CA LEU A 110 9.21 -4.15 -0.25
C LEU A 110 9.67 -5.58 -0.56
N GLU A 111 10.94 -5.88 -0.30
CA GLU A 111 11.50 -7.23 -0.48
C GLU A 111 10.73 -8.26 0.34
N GLU A 112 10.53 -8.00 1.64
CA GLU A 112 9.84 -8.91 2.54
C GLU A 112 8.38 -9.19 2.10
N LEU A 113 7.64 -8.15 1.73
CA LEU A 113 6.24 -8.29 1.29
C LEU A 113 6.13 -9.03 -0.05
N LEU A 114 7.03 -8.76 -0.99
CA LEU A 114 7.04 -9.44 -2.29
C LEU A 114 7.45 -10.91 -2.15
N ALA A 115 8.45 -11.20 -1.30
CA ALA A 115 8.86 -12.56 -1.01
C ALA A 115 7.73 -13.39 -0.39
N ASP A 116 6.97 -12.83 0.56
CA ASP A 116 5.77 -13.48 1.14
C ASP A 116 4.70 -13.79 0.08
N ALA A 117 4.55 -12.90 -0.91
CA ALA A 117 3.66 -13.12 -2.05
C ALA A 117 4.20 -14.10 -3.10
N GLY A 118 5.41 -14.65 -2.92
CA GLY A 118 6.08 -15.54 -3.87
C GLY A 118 6.65 -14.82 -5.09
N ILE A 119 6.91 -13.52 -4.99
CA ILE A 119 7.48 -12.68 -6.04
C ILE A 119 8.96 -12.47 -5.73
N SER A 120 9.83 -13.06 -6.55
CA SER A 120 11.29 -12.94 -6.50
C SER A 120 11.90 -12.77 -7.89
#